data_AF-A0A1F6DWR6-F1
#
_entry.id   AF-A0A1F6DWR6-F1
#
_cell.length_a   1.000
_cell.length_b   1.000
_cell.length_c   1.000
_cell.angle_alpha   90.00
_cell.angle_beta   90.00
_cell.angle_gamma   90.00
#
_symmetry.space_group_name_H-M   'P 1'
#
loop_
_entity.id
_entity.type
_entity.pdbx_description
1 polymer ?
#
loop_
_entity_poly.entity_id
_entity_poly.type
_entity_poly.pdbx_seq_one_letter_code
_entity_poly.pdbx_strand_id
1 'polypeptide(L)'
;MNSKLLSSRHGVVLVMLAAVFLLIHVWAYMSRPDISQPLYYAWPAIDIPVHMMFGAWLALFFLYTNVLRRTGLLFVFSVVMLVGLGWELLEYGFDIFYGLSQGFSPAHHGMADTYKDIVDNGVGATAAIYFFRFFI
;
A
#
# COMPACT_ATOMS: atom_id res chain seq x y z
N MET A 1 -1.49 15.61 -14.49
CA MET A 1 -2.61 15.20 -13.63
C MET A 1 -3.67 16.31 -13.64
N ASN A 2 -4.96 15.98 -13.81
CA ASN A 2 -6.01 16.99 -14.02
C ASN A 2 -6.20 17.84 -12.74
N SER A 3 -5.95 19.16 -12.80
CA SER A 3 -6.05 20.06 -11.64
C SER A 3 -7.44 20.06 -11.00
N LYS A 4 -8.48 19.70 -11.76
CA LYS A 4 -9.85 19.49 -11.28
C LYS A 4 -10.01 18.30 -10.35
N LEU A 5 -9.17 17.25 -10.48
CA LEU A 5 -9.25 16.09 -9.59
C LEU A 5 -8.75 16.47 -8.20
N LEU A 6 -7.58 17.12 -8.11
CA LEU A 6 -6.96 17.55 -6.86
C LEU A 6 -7.82 18.54 -6.07
N SER A 7 -8.61 19.38 -6.74
CA SER A 7 -9.54 20.30 -6.09
C SER A 7 -10.93 19.71 -5.81
N SER A 8 -11.20 18.48 -6.24
CA SER A 8 -12.46 17.78 -5.97
C SER A 8 -12.46 17.11 -4.59
N ARG A 9 -13.64 16.88 -4.01
CA ARG A 9 -13.79 16.11 -2.75
C ARG A 9 -13.11 14.73 -2.83
N HIS A 10 -13.19 14.06 -3.97
CA HIS A 10 -12.56 12.75 -4.19
C HIS A 10 -11.03 12.84 -4.23
N GLY A 11 -10.46 13.86 -4.88
CA GLY A 11 -9.02 14.05 -4.89
C GLY A 11 -8.47 14.41 -3.51
N VAL A 12 -9.21 15.21 -2.73
CA VAL A 12 -8.87 15.50 -1.34
C VAL A 12 -8.82 14.21 -0.50
N VAL A 13 -9.80 13.31 -0.66
CA VAL A 13 -9.80 11.99 0.00
C VAL A 13 -8.58 11.16 -0.41
N LEU A 14 -8.26 11.10 -1.70
CA LEU A 14 -7.08 10.36 -2.19
C LEU A 14 -5.77 10.91 -1.64
N VAL A 15 -5.62 12.23 -1.60
CA VAL A 15 -4.42 12.87 -1.04
C VAL A 15 -4.33 12.65 0.46
N MET A 16 -5.44 12.74 1.19
CA MET A 16 -5.44 12.47 2.63
C MET A 16 -5.09 11.00 2.93
N LEU A 17 -5.66 10.04 2.20
CA LEU A 17 -5.32 8.62 2.37
C LEU A 17 -3.84 8.35 2.06
N ALA A 18 -3.32 8.91 0.96
CA ALA A 18 -1.89 8.80 0.62
C ALA A 18 -1.00 9.42 1.71
N ALA A 19 -1.36 10.61 2.19
CA ALA A 19 -0.60 11.31 3.22
C ALA A 19 -0.59 10.52 4.54
N VAL A 20 -1.74 10.00 4.99
CA VAL A 20 -1.80 9.22 6.23
C VAL A 20 -1.00 7.92 6.09
N PHE A 21 -1.17 7.18 4.99
CA PHE A 21 -0.37 5.98 4.73
C PHE A 21 1.13 6.28 4.74
N LEU A 22 1.57 7.32 4.02
CA LEU A 22 2.98 7.71 3.94
C LEU A 22 3.52 8.14 5.30
N LEU A 23 2.74 8.92 6.06
CA LEU A 23 3.14 9.38 7.40
C LEU A 23 3.30 8.20 8.36
N ILE A 24 2.37 7.23 8.35
CA ILE A 24 2.48 6.03 9.19
C ILE A 24 3.70 5.21 8.77
N HIS A 25 3.92 5.01 7.47
CA HIS A 25 5.04 4.23 6.95
C HIS A 25 6.40 4.87 7.30
N VAL A 26 6.56 6.16 7.04
CA VAL A 26 7.78 6.91 7.39
C VAL A 26 7.97 6.94 8.91
N TRP A 27 6.93 7.18 9.69
CA TRP A 27 7.02 7.16 11.15
C TRP A 27 7.42 5.78 11.67
N ALA A 28 6.82 4.70 11.17
CA ALA A 28 7.16 3.33 11.56
C ALA A 28 8.60 2.98 11.18
N TYR A 29 9.09 3.46 10.03
CA TYR A 29 10.48 3.29 9.62
C TYR A 29 11.47 4.11 10.48
N MET A 30 11.13 5.36 10.83
CA MET A 30 12.02 6.27 11.54
C MET A 30 12.01 6.12 13.07
N SER A 31 10.97 5.54 13.66
CA SER A 31 10.74 5.59 15.11
C SER A 31 11.62 4.66 15.96
N ARG A 32 12.51 3.86 15.36
CA ARG A 32 13.49 3.03 16.10
C ARG A 32 14.84 2.91 15.37
N PRO A 33 15.72 3.91 15.49
CA PRO A 33 17.07 3.83 14.90
C PRO A 33 18.05 2.94 15.72
N ASP A 34 17.64 2.44 16.88
CA ASP A 34 18.48 1.80 17.90
C ASP A 34 18.21 0.29 18.12
N ILE A 35 17.15 -0.27 17.53
CA ILE A 35 16.81 -1.69 17.60
C ILE A 35 16.95 -2.29 16.20
N SER A 36 17.61 -3.44 16.09
CA SER A 36 17.89 -4.22 14.87
C SER A 36 16.65 -4.71 14.10
N GLN A 37 15.47 -4.19 14.40
CA GLN A 37 14.17 -4.60 13.89
C GLN A 37 13.29 -3.35 13.73
N PRO A 38 12.87 -2.98 12.50
CA PRO A 38 11.91 -1.90 12.26
C PRO A 38 10.61 -2.09 13.07
N LEU A 39 9.86 -1.01 13.33
CA LEU A 39 8.64 -1.05 14.16
C LEU A 39 7.56 -1.99 13.59
N TYR A 40 7.60 -2.22 12.29
CA TYR A 40 6.85 -3.25 11.57
C TYR A 40 6.98 -4.65 12.19
N TYR A 41 8.18 -5.00 12.63
CA TYR A 41 8.46 -6.29 13.27
C TYR A 41 7.94 -6.37 14.71
N ALA A 42 7.95 -5.24 15.41
CA ALA A 42 7.56 -5.17 16.81
C ALA A 42 6.04 -5.10 16.99
N TRP A 43 5.29 -4.65 15.98
CA TRP A 43 3.87 -4.39 16.11
C TRP A 43 3.08 -4.66 14.82
N PRO A 44 2.64 -5.92 14.60
CA PRO A 44 1.82 -6.30 13.45
C PRO A 44 0.52 -5.50 13.29
N ALA A 45 0.04 -4.87 14.37
CA ALA A 45 -1.15 -4.04 14.34
C ALA A 45 -0.96 -2.69 13.59
N ILE A 46 0.27 -2.30 13.24
CA ILE A 46 0.54 -1.14 12.38
C ILE A 46 0.58 -1.59 10.91
N ASP A 47 1.17 -2.74 10.68
CA ASP A 47 1.46 -3.28 9.36
C ASP A 47 0.19 -3.64 8.58
N ILE A 48 -0.70 -4.44 9.19
CA ILE A 48 -1.97 -4.85 8.59
C ILE A 48 -2.80 -3.63 8.14
N PRO A 49 -3.07 -2.60 8.98
CA PRO A 49 -3.81 -1.42 8.53
C PRO A 49 -3.12 -0.66 7.41
N VAL A 50 -1.78 -0.60 7.39
CA VAL A 50 -1.03 0.11 6.34
C VAL A 50 -1.25 -0.55 4.98
N HIS A 51 -1.15 -1.88 4.90
CA HIS A 51 -1.42 -2.63 3.67
C HIS A 51 -2.89 -2.51 3.22
N MET A 52 -3.84 -2.62 4.16
CA MET A 52 -5.25 -2.39 3.86
C MET A 52 -5.51 -0.95 3.34
N MET A 53 -4.88 0.06 3.94
CA MET A 53 -4.99 1.45 3.50
C MET A 53 -4.37 1.66 2.12
N PHE A 54 -3.23 1.04 1.84
CA PHE A 54 -2.59 1.08 0.52
C PHE A 54 -3.50 0.48 -0.56
N GLY A 55 -4.02 -0.73 -0.33
CA GLY A 55 -4.93 -1.39 -1.25
C GLY A 55 -6.21 -0.57 -1.52
N ALA A 56 -6.80 0.00 -0.45
CA ALA A 56 -7.96 0.87 -0.57
C ALA A 56 -7.66 2.14 -1.37
N TRP A 57 -6.55 2.81 -1.06
CA TRP A 57 -6.12 4.03 -1.74
C TRP A 57 -5.89 3.79 -3.23
N LEU A 58 -5.15 2.74 -3.60
CA LEU A 58 -4.80 2.47 -4.98
C LEU A 58 -6.03 2.08 -5.82
N ALA A 59 -6.95 1.29 -5.25
CA ALA A 59 -8.23 0.99 -5.88
C ALA A 59 -9.04 2.26 -6.15
N LEU A 60 -9.20 3.12 -5.14
CA LEU A 60 -9.91 4.40 -5.29
C LEU A 60 -9.23 5.32 -6.30
N PHE A 61 -7.89 5.34 -6.34
CA PHE A 61 -7.13 6.12 -7.31
C PHE A 61 -7.54 5.73 -8.73
N PHE A 62 -7.50 4.44 -9.06
CA PHE A 62 -7.86 3.95 -10.39
C PHE A 62 -9.35 4.18 -10.75
N LEU A 63 -10.23 4.10 -9.76
CA LEU A 63 -11.67 4.31 -9.93
C LEU A 63 -12.01 5.79 -10.14
N TYR A 64 -11.49 6.70 -9.30
CA TYR A 64 -11.78 8.14 -9.40
C TYR A 64 -11.10 8.82 -10.59
N THR A 65 -9.90 8.38 -10.97
CA THR A 65 -9.20 8.91 -12.16
C THR A 65 -9.76 8.37 -13.47
N ASN A 66 -10.66 7.38 -13.41
CA ASN A 66 -11.14 6.59 -14.55
C ASN A 66 -10.05 5.91 -15.38
N VAL A 67 -8.81 5.81 -14.87
CA VAL A 67 -7.68 5.19 -15.60
C VAL A 67 -8.00 3.74 -15.93
N LEU A 68 -8.51 2.98 -14.96
CA LEU A 68 -8.87 1.57 -15.13
C LEU A 68 -10.36 1.29 -14.90
N ARG A 69 -11.17 2.29 -14.53
CA ARG A 69 -12.59 2.06 -14.23
C ARG A 69 -13.34 1.37 -15.37
N ARG A 70 -13.01 1.69 -16.64
CA ARG A 70 -13.68 1.16 -17.83
C ARG A 70 -13.31 -0.28 -18.16
N THR A 71 -12.24 -0.83 -17.58
CA THR A 71 -11.80 -2.20 -17.84
C THR A 71 -12.45 -3.22 -16.91
N GLY A 72 -13.13 -2.74 -15.85
CA GLY A 72 -13.91 -3.56 -14.92
C GLY A 72 -13.29 -3.63 -13.52
N LEU A 73 -14.14 -3.87 -12.51
CA LEU A 73 -13.73 -3.86 -11.10
C LEU A 73 -12.75 -4.99 -10.76
N LEU A 74 -12.93 -6.17 -11.37
CA LEU A 74 -12.00 -7.28 -11.21
C LEU A 74 -10.60 -6.91 -11.74
N PHE A 75 -10.53 -6.18 -12.86
CA PHE A 75 -9.24 -5.74 -13.39
C PHE A 75 -8.55 -4.73 -12.46
N VAL A 76 -9.31 -3.78 -11.89
CA VAL A 76 -8.80 -2.86 -10.86
C VAL A 76 -8.22 -3.64 -9.69
N PHE A 77 -8.96 -4.62 -9.16
CA PHE A 77 -8.49 -5.47 -8.07
C PHE A 77 -7.21 -6.21 -8.45
N SER A 78 -7.17 -6.88 -9.61
CA SER A 78 -5.98 -7.60 -10.07
C SER A 78 -4.75 -6.71 -10.20
N VAL A 79 -4.91 -5.47 -10.68
CA VAL A 79 -3.79 -4.51 -10.75
C VAL A 79 -3.31 -4.12 -9.36
N VAL A 80 -4.21 -3.89 -8.39
CA VAL A 80 -3.81 -3.60 -7.01
C VAL A 80 -3.01 -4.75 -6.41
N MET A 81 -3.45 -5.99 -6.61
CA MET A 81 -2.73 -7.19 -6.16
C MET A 81 -1.35 -7.30 -6.83
N LEU A 82 -1.26 -6.99 -8.12
CA LEU A 82 0.00 -7.02 -8.86
C LEU A 82 0.99 -5.97 -8.36
N VAL A 83 0.51 -4.77 -8.01
CA VAL A 83 1.33 -3.71 -7.44
C VAL A 83 1.79 -4.09 -6.03
N GLY A 84 0.92 -4.67 -5.21
CA GLY A 84 1.29 -5.21 -3.89
C GLY A 84 2.40 -6.26 -3.99
N LEU A 85 2.24 -7.26 -4.85
CA LEU A 85 3.30 -8.24 -5.14
C LEU A 85 4.58 -7.59 -5.67
N GLY A 86 4.46 -6.58 -6.52
CA GLY A 86 5.60 -5.82 -7.04
C GLY A 86 6.39 -5.09 -5.95
N TRP A 87 5.72 -4.61 -4.90
CA TRP A 87 6.34 -3.99 -3.74
C TRP A 87 7.18 -5.00 -2.94
N GLU A 88 6.61 -6.17 -2.64
CA GLU A 88 7.30 -7.28 -1.96
C GLU A 88 8.56 -7.74 -2.71
N LEU A 89 8.46 -7.84 -4.04
CA LEU A 89 9.60 -8.17 -4.90
C LEU A 89 10.67 -7.07 -4.92
N LEU A 90 10.27 -5.81 -4.78
CA LEU A 90 11.19 -4.68 -4.67
C LEU A 90 11.94 -4.71 -3.34
N GLU A 91 11.28 -5.02 -2.23
CA GLU A 91 11.92 -5.20 -0.92
C GLU A 91 12.92 -6.36 -0.94
N TYR A 92 12.53 -7.49 -1.53
CA TYR A 92 13.43 -8.64 -1.71
C TYR A 92 14.64 -8.29 -2.58
N GLY A 93 14.41 -7.56 -3.68
CA GLY A 93 15.49 -7.08 -4.54
C GLY A 93 16.40 -6.09 -3.82
N PHE A 94 15.84 -5.15 -3.06
CA PHE A 94 16.59 -4.19 -2.25
C PHE A 94 17.52 -4.91 -1.28
N ASP A 95 17.01 -5.94 -0.57
CA ASP A 95 17.81 -6.72 0.37
C ASP A 95 19.01 -7.39 -0.31
N ILE A 96 18.79 -8.04 -1.46
CA ILE A 96 19.85 -8.76 -2.18
C ILE A 96 20.89 -7.81 -2.76
N PHE A 97 20.45 -6.76 -3.44
CA PHE A 97 21.35 -5.94 -4.26
C PHE A 97 21.98 -4.78 -3.49
N TYR A 98 21.42 -4.39 -2.34
CA TYR A 98 21.90 -3.22 -1.61
C TYR A 98 21.80 -3.38 -0.09
N GLY A 99 20.60 -3.55 0.47
CA GLY A 99 20.32 -3.43 1.90
C GLY A 99 21.22 -4.28 2.79
N LEU A 100 21.26 -5.61 2.54
CA LEU A 100 22.05 -6.52 3.37
C LEU A 100 23.55 -6.25 3.28
N SER A 101 24.04 -5.84 2.10
CA SER A 101 25.46 -5.49 1.89
C SER A 101 25.89 -4.25 2.68
N GLN A 102 24.95 -3.35 2.97
CA GLN A 102 25.17 -2.13 3.74
C GLN A 102 24.92 -2.33 5.25
N GLY A 103 24.58 -3.55 5.67
CA GLY A 103 24.24 -3.85 7.06
C GLY A 103 22.88 -3.30 7.50
N PHE A 104 21.99 -2.97 6.57
CA PHE A 104 20.62 -2.62 6.90
C PHE A 104 19.84 -3.85 7.36
N SER A 105 18.80 -3.60 8.17
CA SER A 105 17.83 -4.64 8.50
C SER A 105 17.09 -5.09 7.22
N PRO A 106 16.72 -6.37 7.11
CA PRO A 106 15.96 -6.86 5.96
C PRO A 106 14.67 -6.06 5.78
N ALA A 107 14.40 -5.62 4.55
CA ALA A 107 13.13 -5.02 4.16
C ALA A 107 12.08 -6.10 3.87
N HIS A 108 12.47 -7.21 3.23
CA HIS A 108 11.58 -8.33 2.96
C HIS A 108 11.64 -9.34 4.10
N HIS A 109 10.47 -9.60 4.72
CA HIS A 109 10.39 -10.45 5.90
C HIS A 109 10.00 -11.91 5.61
N GLY A 110 10.06 -12.32 4.34
CA GLY A 110 9.84 -13.71 3.93
C GLY A 110 8.45 -13.97 3.38
N MET A 111 8.29 -15.16 2.79
CA MET A 111 7.09 -15.53 2.02
C MET A 111 5.78 -15.44 2.83
N ALA A 112 5.82 -15.79 4.12
CA ALA A 112 4.63 -15.73 4.96
C ALA A 112 4.12 -14.29 5.13
N ASP A 113 5.04 -13.32 5.25
CA ASP A 113 4.73 -11.90 5.33
C ASP A 113 4.16 -11.41 4.01
N THR A 114 4.86 -11.68 2.91
CA THR A 114 4.40 -11.38 1.55
C THR A 114 2.99 -11.88 1.26
N TYR A 115 2.66 -13.11 1.64
CA TYR A 115 1.29 -13.62 1.46
C TYR A 115 0.27 -12.83 2.29
N LYS A 116 0.61 -12.50 3.53
CA LYS A 116 -0.23 -11.71 4.43
C LYS A 116 -0.43 -10.30 3.87
N ASP A 117 0.63 -9.63 3.42
CA ASP A 117 0.60 -8.27 2.87
C ASP A 117 -0.21 -8.19 1.56
N ILE A 118 -0.05 -9.18 0.69
CA ILE A 118 -0.87 -9.32 -0.52
C ILE A 118 -2.36 -9.49 -0.15
N VAL A 119 -2.68 -10.32 0.84
CA VAL A 119 -4.06 -10.51 1.31
C VAL A 119 -4.61 -9.21 1.90
N ASP A 120 -3.86 -8.52 2.75
CA ASP A 120 -4.28 -7.28 3.40
C ASP A 120 -4.52 -6.15 2.38
N ASN A 121 -3.63 -6.02 1.39
CA ASN A 121 -3.84 -5.16 0.22
C ASN A 121 -5.17 -5.50 -0.49
N GLY A 122 -5.44 -6.80 -0.69
CA GLY A 122 -6.68 -7.28 -1.31
C GLY A 122 -7.93 -6.96 -0.49
N VAL A 123 -7.89 -7.10 0.83
CA VAL A 123 -9.00 -6.73 1.73
C VAL A 123 -9.29 -5.23 1.60
N GLY A 124 -8.26 -4.39 1.65
CA GLY A 124 -8.37 -2.95 1.45
C GLY A 124 -8.99 -2.57 0.10
N ALA A 125 -8.48 -3.17 -0.98
CA ALA A 125 -8.99 -2.95 -2.33
C ALA A 125 -10.46 -3.37 -2.48
N THR A 126 -10.83 -4.52 -1.91
CA THR A 126 -12.20 -5.05 -1.94
C THR A 126 -13.15 -4.12 -1.22
N ALA A 127 -12.78 -3.66 -0.02
CA ALA A 127 -13.59 -2.72 0.76
C ALA A 127 -13.81 -1.40 0.00
N ALA A 128 -12.76 -0.86 -0.61
CA ALA A 128 -12.84 0.35 -1.43
C ALA A 128 -13.73 0.17 -2.67
N ILE A 129 -13.58 -0.93 -3.40
CA ILE A 129 -14.38 -1.25 -4.58
C ILE A 129 -15.86 -1.41 -4.21
N TYR A 130 -16.15 -2.14 -3.13
CA TYR A 130 -17.51 -2.31 -2.62
C TYR A 130 -18.13 -0.96 -2.27
N PHE A 131 -17.43 -0.15 -1.47
CA PHE A 131 -17.91 1.17 -1.08
C PHE A 131 -18.16 2.07 -2.31
N PHE A 132 -17.22 2.10 -3.24
CA PHE A 132 -17.35 2.86 -4.48
C PHE A 132 -18.53 2.39 -5.33
N ARG A 133 -18.83 1.08 -5.40
CA ARG A 133 -19.89 0.56 -6.27
C ARG A 133 -21.30 0.86 -5.76
N PHE A 134 -21.48 0.94 -4.44
CA PHE A 134 -22.79 1.00 -3.80
C PHE A 134 -23.12 2.37 -3.20
N PHE A 135 -22.12 3.20 -2.89
CA PHE A 135 -22.33 4.48 -2.20
C PHE A 135 -21.83 5.70 -2.98
N ILE A 136 -21.20 5.52 -4.14
CA ILE A 136 -20.63 6.57 -4.99
C ILE A 136 -21.12 6.40 -6.42
#